data_AF-A0A2T3JI58-F1
#
_entry.id   AF-A0A2T3JI58-F1
#
_cell.length_a   1.000
_cell.length_b   1.000
_cell.length_c   1.000
_cell.angle_alpha   90.00
_cell.angle_beta   90.00
_cell.angle_gamma   90.00
#
_symmetry.space_group_name_H-M   'P 1'
#
loop_
_entity.id
_entity.type
_entity.pdbx_description
1 polymer ?
#
loop_
_entity_poly.entity_id
_entity_poly.type
_entity_poly.pdbx_seq_one_letter_code
_entity_poly.pdbx_strand_id
1 'polypeptide(L)'
;MSDKKSIPQDSLLLIANQLIQDHDAYIKGMRATSVEEKSDVLVFKGEYFLDDNGLPTVNTTAVFNMFKYLAHKLSPEFTLQD
;
A
#
# COMPACT_ATOMS: atom_id res chain seq x y z
N MET A 1 13.73 10.69 -18.23
CA MET A 1 12.27 10.48 -18.31
C MET A 1 11.98 9.30 -17.40
N SER A 2 11.00 9.40 -16.51
CA SER A 2 10.68 8.29 -15.62
C SER A 2 10.06 7.19 -16.49
N ASP A 3 10.69 6.02 -16.59
CA ASP A 3 10.16 4.86 -17.34
C ASP A 3 8.96 4.19 -16.64
N LYS A 4 8.37 4.87 -15.65
CA LYS A 4 7.20 4.44 -14.89
C LYS A 4 5.99 4.34 -15.81
N LYS A 5 5.20 3.30 -15.60
CA LYS A 5 3.91 3.11 -16.28
C LYS A 5 2.83 3.91 -15.57
N SER A 6 2.17 4.80 -16.30
CA SER A 6 1.02 5.53 -15.79
C SER A 6 -0.17 4.59 -15.64
N ILE A 7 -0.76 4.53 -14.43
CA ILE A 7 -1.83 3.57 -14.08
C ILE A 7 -2.98 4.25 -13.31
N PRO A 8 -4.26 3.88 -13.57
CA PRO A 8 -5.37 4.33 -12.74
C PRO A 8 -5.24 3.83 -11.29
N GLN A 9 -5.72 4.63 -10.34
CA GLN A 9 -5.69 4.30 -8.91
C GLN A 9 -6.30 2.92 -8.61
N ASP A 10 -7.47 2.62 -9.16
CA ASP A 10 -8.18 1.36 -8.89
C ASP A 10 -7.41 0.13 -9.39
N SER A 11 -6.80 0.23 -10.57
CA SER A 11 -5.96 -0.82 -11.13
C SER A 11 -4.71 -1.07 -10.27
N LEU A 12 -4.08 0.00 -9.78
CA LEU A 12 -2.93 -0.11 -8.88
C LEU A 12 -3.33 -0.73 -7.53
N LEU A 13 -4.49 -0.38 -7.00
CA LEU A 13 -5.02 -0.98 -5.77
C LEU A 13 -5.34 -2.47 -5.94
N LEU A 14 -5.78 -2.92 -7.12
CA LEU A 14 -5.95 -4.35 -7.39
C LEU A 14 -4.62 -5.09 -7.32
N ILE A 15 -3.57 -4.57 -8.00
CA ILE A 15 -2.23 -5.14 -7.96
C ILE A 15 -1.68 -5.16 -6.53
N ALA A 16 -1.80 -4.04 -5.82
CA ALA A 16 -1.33 -3.90 -4.44
C ALA A 16 -2.02 -4.89 -3.50
N ASN A 17 -3.34 -5.07 -3.63
CA ASN A 17 -4.09 -6.00 -2.79
C ASN A 17 -3.81 -7.46 -3.12
N GLN A 18 -3.48 -7.79 -4.37
CA GLN A 18 -2.99 -9.13 -4.70
C GLN A 18 -1.63 -9.38 -4.02
N LEU A 19 -0.70 -8.43 -4.11
CA LEU A 19 0.60 -8.53 -3.44
C LEU A 19 0.47 -8.63 -1.91
N ILE A 20 -0.50 -7.93 -1.30
CA ILE A 20 -0.79 -8.06 0.13
C ILE A 20 -1.21 -9.49 0.47
N GLN A 21 -2.13 -10.07 -0.29
CA GLN A 21 -2.67 -11.40 -0.01
C GLN A 21 -1.64 -12.52 -0.21
N ASP A 22 -0.72 -12.35 -1.16
CA ASP A 22 0.32 -13.33 -1.49
C ASP A 22 1.54 -13.25 -0.55
N HIS A 23 1.61 -12.25 0.34
CA HIS A 23 2.78 -12.02 1.18
C HIS A 23 2.70 -12.80 2.51
N ASP A 24 3.80 -13.40 2.94
CA ASP A 24 3.86 -14.25 4.15
C ASP A 24 3.41 -13.54 5.44
N ALA A 25 3.68 -12.24 5.52
CA ALA A 25 3.26 -11.36 6.63
C ALA A 25 1.79 -10.89 6.55
N TYR A 26 0.96 -11.44 5.66
CA TYR A 26 -0.46 -11.12 5.56
C TYR A 26 -1.19 -11.42 6.86
N ILE A 27 -2.08 -10.51 7.26
CA ILE A 27 -3.04 -10.74 8.34
C ILE A 27 -4.45 -10.51 7.84
N LYS A 28 -5.42 -11.26 8.38
CA LYS A 28 -6.82 -11.18 7.95
C LYS A 28 -7.34 -9.75 8.05
N GLY A 29 -7.92 -9.26 6.96
CA GLY A 29 -8.48 -7.90 6.86
C GLY A 29 -7.49 -6.85 6.35
N MET A 30 -6.20 -7.19 6.20
CA MET A 30 -5.22 -6.26 5.64
C MET A 30 -5.55 -5.96 4.18
N ARG A 31 -5.76 -4.68 3.87
CA ARG A 31 -6.12 -4.22 2.52
C ARG A 31 -5.71 -2.76 2.33
N ALA A 32 -5.15 -2.44 1.17
CA ALA A 32 -5.00 -1.06 0.72
C ALA A 32 -6.34 -0.59 0.12
N THR A 33 -6.83 0.57 0.58
CA THR A 33 -8.11 1.16 0.15
C THR A 33 -7.93 2.45 -0.64
N SER A 34 -6.79 3.11 -0.48
CA SER A 34 -6.41 4.27 -1.28
C SER A 34 -4.90 4.32 -1.47
N VAL A 35 -4.47 4.99 -2.53
CA VAL A 35 -3.07 5.28 -2.81
C VAL A 35 -2.97 6.71 -3.32
N GLU A 36 -1.98 7.45 -2.85
CA GLU A 36 -1.63 8.79 -3.35
C GLU A 36 -0.16 8.78 -3.78
N GLU A 37 0.22 9.60 -4.75
CA GLU A 37 1.63 9.77 -5.12
C GLU A 37 2.17 11.07 -4.52
N LYS A 38 3.29 10.98 -3.80
CA LYS A 38 3.97 12.11 -3.16
C LYS A 38 5.45 12.06 -3.49
N SER A 39 5.94 13.07 -4.20
CA SER A 39 7.36 13.18 -4.56
C SER A 39 7.91 11.89 -5.17
N ASP A 40 7.22 11.39 -6.21
CA ASP A 40 7.53 10.15 -6.93
C ASP A 40 7.40 8.84 -6.12
N VAL A 41 6.80 8.89 -4.94
CA VAL A 41 6.56 7.72 -4.06
C VAL A 41 5.06 7.48 -3.88
N LEU A 42 4.63 6.24 -4.14
CA LEU A 42 3.28 5.77 -3.85
C LEU A 42 3.09 5.53 -2.36
N VAL A 43 2.09 6.17 -1.78
CA VAL A 43 1.73 6.08 -0.36
C VAL A 43 0.38 5.37 -0.25
N PHE A 44 0.43 4.12 0.22
CA PHE A 44 -0.75 3.28 0.43
C PHE A 44 -1.38 3.56 1.80
N LYS A 45 -2.71 3.55 1.86
CA LYS A 45 -3.50 3.69 3.10
C LYS A 45 -4.60 2.64 3.16
N GLY A 46 -5.03 2.31 4.37
CA GLY A 46 -6.04 1.29 4.63
C GLY A 46 -6.27 1.09 6.12
N GLU A 47 -6.71 -0.10 6.50
CA GLU A 47 -6.89 -0.46 7.90
C GLU A 47 -5.55 -0.47 8.64
N TYR A 48 -5.48 0.16 9.82
CA TYR A 48 -4.26 0.28 10.62
C TYR A 48 -4.27 -0.62 11.87
N PHE A 49 -5.36 -1.32 12.15
CA PHE A 49 -5.50 -2.24 13.28
C PHE A 49 -5.16 -1.57 14.63
N LEU A 50 -5.65 -0.35 14.81
CA LEU A 50 -5.51 0.40 16.05
C LEU A 50 -6.42 -0.21 17.13
N ASP A 51 -6.09 0.05 18.40
CA ASP A 51 -6.99 -0.30 19.50
C ASP A 51 -8.17 0.69 19.63
N ASP A 52 -9.06 0.45 20.59
CA ASP A 52 -10.24 1.29 20.82
C ASP A 52 -9.91 2.75 21.20
N ASN A 53 -8.67 3.02 21.62
CA ASN A 53 -8.17 4.36 21.91
C ASN A 53 -7.44 5.00 20.72
N GLY A 54 -7.37 4.31 19.58
CA GLY A 54 -6.64 4.74 18.39
C GLY A 54 -5.13 4.56 18.49
N LEU A 55 -4.63 3.75 19.42
CA LEU A 55 -3.20 3.53 19.61
C LEU A 55 -2.69 2.37 18.73
N PRO A 56 -1.43 2.45 18.24
CA PRO A 56 -0.82 1.38 17.47
C PRO A 56 -0.74 0.06 18.25
N THR A 57 -1.03 -1.03 17.56
CA THR A 57 -0.85 -2.39 18.06
C THR A 57 0.31 -3.10 17.34
N VAL A 58 0.55 -4.36 17.69
CA VAL A 58 1.49 -5.22 16.95
C VAL A 58 1.07 -5.35 15.47
N ASN A 59 -0.24 -5.45 15.21
CA ASN A 59 -0.78 -5.55 13.86
C ASN A 59 -0.61 -4.25 13.06
N THR A 60 -0.63 -3.10 13.74
CA THR A 60 -0.32 -1.81 13.11
C THR A 60 1.08 -1.80 12.52
N THR A 61 2.07 -2.33 13.25
CA THR A 61 3.44 -2.45 12.74
C THR A 61 3.51 -3.34 11.50
N ALA A 62 2.77 -4.46 11.49
CA ALA A 62 2.70 -5.35 10.34
C ALA A 62 2.13 -4.63 9.10
N VAL A 63 1.06 -3.83 9.26
CA VAL A 63 0.48 -3.07 8.16
C VAL A 63 1.42 -1.98 7.64
N PHE A 64 2.12 -1.27 8.52
CA PHE A 64 3.09 -0.25 8.11
C PHE A 64 4.21 -0.87 7.28
N ASN A 65 4.72 -2.03 7.69
CA ASN A 65 5.73 -2.76 6.93
C ASN A 65 5.19 -3.21 5.57
N MET A 66 3.92 -3.65 5.51
CA MET A 66 3.28 -4.03 4.25
C MET A 66 3.13 -2.83 3.30
N PHE A 67 2.61 -1.69 3.78
CA PHE A 67 2.46 -0.51 2.94
C PHE A 67 3.82 0.06 2.51
N LYS A 68 4.84 -0.01 3.37
CA LYS A 68 6.22 0.30 2.99
C LYS A 68 6.76 -0.63 1.91
N TYR A 69 6.48 -1.94 2.01
CA TYR A 69 6.84 -2.92 0.98
C TYR A 69 6.20 -2.57 -0.37
N LEU A 70 4.89 -2.28 -0.38
CA LEU A 70 4.18 -1.90 -1.60
C LEU A 70 4.73 -0.62 -2.21
N ALA A 71 4.97 0.41 -1.40
CA ALA A 71 5.58 1.66 -1.84
C ALA A 71 6.93 1.41 -2.51
N HIS A 72 7.81 0.65 -1.85
CA HIS A 72 9.14 0.35 -2.36
C HIS A 72 9.10 -0.48 -3.65
N LYS A 73 8.17 -1.45 -3.74
CA LYS A 73 8.05 -2.34 -4.90
C LYS A 73 7.40 -1.65 -6.10
N LEU A 74 6.35 -0.87 -5.89
CA LEU A 74 5.51 -0.33 -6.96
C LEU A 74 5.92 1.07 -7.42
N SER A 75 6.51 1.91 -6.56
CA SER A 75 6.89 3.29 -6.94
C SER A 75 7.93 3.37 -8.06
N PRO A 76 8.89 2.44 -8.20
CA PRO A 76 9.79 2.41 -9.35
C PRO A 76 9.10 2.02 -10.66
N GLU A 77 7.99 1.28 -10.59
CA GLU A 77 7.31 0.70 -11.75
C GLU A 77 6.15 1.55 -12.25
N PHE A 78 5.47 2.27 -11.35
CA PHE A 78 4.20 2.94 -11.62
C PHE A 78 4.17 4.38 -11.13
N THR A 79 3.38 5.20 -11.83
CA THR A 79 2.96 6.54 -11.43
C THR A 79 1.44 6.64 -11.61
N LEU A 80 0.75 7.39 -10.75
CA LEU A 80 -0.69 7.55 -10.87
C LEU A 80 -1.05 8.34 -12.13
N GLN A 81 -2.15 7.96 -12.77
CA GLN A 81 -2.82 8.81 -13.76
C GLN A 81 -3.46 10.00 -13.04
N ASP A 82 -3.38 11.17 -13.68
CA ASP A 82 -4.07 12.39 -13.25
C ASP A 82 -5.60 12.23 -13.20
#